data_AF-A0A6I0ST96-F1
#
_entry.id   AF-A0A6I0ST96-F1
#
_cell.length_a   1.000
_cell.length_b   1.000
_cell.length_c   1.000
_cell.angle_alpha   90.00
_cell.angle_beta   90.00
_cell.angle_gamma   90.00
#
_symmetry.space_group_name_H-M   'P 1'
#
loop_
_entity.id
_entity.type
_entity.pdbx_description
1 polymer ?
#
loop_
_entity_poly.entity_id
_entity_poly.type
_entity_poly.pdbx_seq_one_letter_code
_entity_poly.pdbx_strand_id
1 'polypeptide(L)'
;MSTKTLFKLLWVPFVTSVFASCSDKEELLYTPPEETNDSYISPAVPQGNSWPEASMSLTQPFLGAGYDIMGSYIDNNSVKEPVLDLSKIDNERISNLVGSSGVGDSFIGRDMKEFLRSITKYKKFVVPAENKDDLLFTATITGHKYFQKPYDYSSQYTFAFGSSGANGVIQRLLTLNADWSNWLADDFRQELEDASPETIIELFGTHILVNTHLGYISKTLYRSIVADDEENLLRTANTGMGAHQSSIIKHPNVSITYPEETVKKNYGGTIVVSLQGADYKVFDQLTGDPMDISPWIQSANEKNRALTTLTGEDLIPIYEVIADPIKKQQIKEAVIAHIKRHQLSLQQTAPIFQASDGHYHRYYTSYKELTAKADICQGVIGSVFVRHEPGTVPLYLSSDGKNHRLTLEPAPNGDGTIIGYVYEKKSDDLNCIYEISDGKNFAYTTEEKDTYGNKGTWKPTGLSFYTKKV
;
A
#
# COMPACT_ATOMS: atom_id res chain seq x y z
N MET A 1 62.91 -41.77 -8.32
CA MET A 1 62.23 -42.20 -9.56
C MET A 1 60.86 -41.54 -9.55
N SER A 2 60.66 -40.44 -10.28
CA SER A 2 60.35 -40.36 -11.73
C SER A 2 58.87 -40.66 -11.99
N THR A 3 58.05 -39.86 -12.68
CA THR A 3 58.16 -38.52 -13.30
C THR A 3 56.74 -38.08 -13.70
N LYS A 4 56.48 -36.75 -13.65
CA LYS A 4 55.82 -35.86 -14.64
C LYS A 4 54.45 -36.29 -15.24
N THR A 5 53.50 -35.41 -15.56
CA THR A 5 53.55 -34.34 -16.58
C THR A 5 52.11 -33.74 -16.64
N LEU A 6 51.76 -32.50 -17.03
CA LEU A 6 52.45 -31.34 -17.61
C LEU A 6 51.46 -30.14 -17.55
N PHE A 7 51.87 -29.02 -16.97
CA PHE A 7 51.24 -27.69 -17.13
C PHE A 7 52.11 -26.92 -18.16
N LYS A 8 51.51 -26.33 -19.19
CA LYS A 8 52.14 -25.34 -20.11
C LYS A 8 51.07 -24.29 -20.42
N LEU A 9 51.13 -23.04 -19.93
CA LEU A 9 52.02 -21.92 -20.27
C LEU A 9 51.91 -21.51 -21.74
N LEU A 10 51.48 -20.27 -22.02
CA LEU A 10 52.26 -19.30 -22.79
C LEU A 10 51.60 -17.91 -22.89
N TRP A 11 52.36 -16.93 -22.40
CA TRP A 11 52.38 -15.53 -22.80
C TRP A 11 52.63 -15.36 -24.30
N VAL A 12 52.01 -14.35 -24.93
CA VAL A 12 52.43 -13.77 -26.22
C VAL A 12 52.20 -12.23 -26.17
N PRO A 13 53.07 -11.43 -26.80
CA PRO A 13 53.47 -10.11 -26.31
C PRO A 13 52.82 -8.92 -27.04
N PHE A 14 53.07 -7.74 -26.46
CA PHE A 14 52.90 -6.40 -27.02
C PHE A 14 53.74 -6.26 -28.32
N VAL A 15 53.10 -5.95 -29.45
CA VAL A 15 53.77 -5.51 -30.68
C VAL A 15 53.05 -4.28 -31.20
N THR A 16 53.75 -3.15 -31.13
CA THR A 16 53.48 -1.90 -31.83
C THR A 16 53.65 -2.09 -33.33
N SER A 17 52.68 -1.61 -34.13
CA SER A 17 52.84 -1.49 -35.59
C SER A 17 52.60 -0.04 -36.02
N VAL A 18 53.52 0.41 -36.85
CA VAL A 18 53.73 1.76 -37.35
C VAL A 18 52.75 2.10 -38.48
N PHE A 19 52.42 3.38 -38.55
CA PHE A 19 51.73 4.07 -39.64
C PHE A 19 52.25 3.72 -41.04
N ALA A 20 51.32 3.49 -41.98
CA ALA A 20 51.54 3.73 -43.40
C ALA A 20 50.23 4.18 -44.06
N SER A 21 50.40 5.23 -44.86
CA SER A 21 49.43 6.10 -45.53
C SER A 21 48.84 5.51 -46.83
N CYS A 22 47.82 6.23 -47.35
CA CYS A 22 47.15 6.18 -48.66
C CYS A 22 45.81 5.42 -48.67
N SER A 23 44.69 5.94 -49.20
CA SER A 23 44.46 7.13 -50.04
C SER A 23 43.04 7.66 -49.84
N ASP A 24 42.87 8.95 -50.13
CA ASP A 24 41.63 9.73 -50.15
C ASP A 24 40.39 8.93 -50.62
N LYS A 25 39.40 8.83 -49.74
CA LYS A 25 38.01 8.64 -50.11
C LYS A 25 37.27 9.83 -49.56
N GLU A 26 36.61 10.57 -50.45
CA GLU A 26 35.72 11.68 -50.14
C GLU A 26 34.87 11.33 -48.91
N GLU A 27 35.04 12.10 -47.84
CA GLU A 27 34.11 12.10 -46.72
C GLU A 27 32.77 12.59 -47.28
N LEU A 28 31.87 11.64 -47.57
CA LEU A 28 30.46 11.96 -47.68
C LEU A 28 30.07 12.57 -46.34
N LEU A 29 29.73 13.87 -46.36
CA LEU A 29 29.07 14.56 -45.27
C LEU A 29 27.92 13.69 -44.78
N TYR A 30 28.14 13.01 -43.66
CA TYR A 30 27.08 12.36 -42.91
C TYR A 30 26.20 13.48 -42.37
N THR A 31 25.13 13.78 -43.11
CA THR A 31 23.99 14.49 -42.55
C THR A 31 23.29 13.47 -41.67
N PRO A 32 23.27 13.64 -40.32
CA PRO A 32 22.40 12.80 -39.51
C PRO A 32 20.98 12.92 -40.08
N PRO A 33 20.22 11.82 -40.16
CA PRO A 33 18.83 11.91 -40.59
C PRO A 33 18.14 12.97 -39.75
N GLU A 34 17.38 13.87 -40.38
CA GLU A 34 16.52 14.81 -39.68
C GLU A 34 15.74 14.04 -38.60
N GLU A 35 15.84 14.49 -37.33
CA GLU A 35 14.94 14.09 -36.26
C GLU A 35 13.51 14.46 -36.68
N THR A 36 12.83 13.56 -37.38
CA THR A 36 11.62 13.89 -38.15
C THR A 36 10.32 13.72 -37.38
N ASN A 37 10.33 13.15 -36.17
CA ASN A 37 9.12 13.01 -35.37
C ASN A 37 9.28 13.77 -34.04
N ASP A 38 8.59 14.90 -33.92
CA ASP A 38 8.35 15.55 -32.64
C ASP A 38 7.49 14.58 -31.81
N SER A 39 8.07 13.91 -30.82
CA SER A 39 7.36 12.94 -29.97
C SER A 39 6.83 13.62 -28.72
N TYR A 40 5.68 13.17 -28.22
CA TYR A 40 5.11 13.67 -26.97
C TYR A 40 4.76 12.53 -26.01
N ILE A 41 5.30 12.59 -24.79
CA ILE A 41 4.95 11.72 -23.68
C ILE A 41 4.21 12.56 -22.64
N SER A 42 3.04 12.10 -22.21
CA SER A 42 2.30 12.76 -21.14
C SER A 42 3.08 12.62 -19.83
N PRO A 43 3.08 13.64 -18.96
CA PRO A 43 3.45 13.42 -17.57
C PRO A 43 2.62 12.27 -17.00
N ALA A 44 3.29 11.38 -16.28
CA ALA A 44 2.61 10.37 -15.49
C ALA A 44 1.81 11.03 -14.35
N VAL A 45 0.83 10.31 -13.81
CA VAL A 45 0.15 10.73 -12.59
C VAL A 45 1.21 11.00 -11.51
N PRO A 46 1.14 12.17 -10.83
CA PRO A 46 2.15 12.55 -9.85
C PRO A 46 2.16 11.55 -8.69
N GLN A 47 3.18 11.65 -7.83
CA GLN A 47 3.08 10.96 -6.55
C GLN A 47 1.80 11.41 -5.86
N GLY A 48 1.20 10.42 -5.22
CA GLY A 48 0.06 10.66 -4.40
C GLY A 48 0.49 11.43 -3.19
N ASN A 49 -0.44 11.42 -2.30
CA ASN A 49 -0.60 12.44 -1.33
C ASN A 49 0.28 11.91 -0.11
N SER A 50 0.92 12.76 0.75
CA SER A 50 1.70 12.31 1.94
C SER A 50 1.16 12.81 3.30
N TRP A 51 0.96 11.90 4.28
CA TRP A 51 0.52 12.26 5.65
C TRP A 51 1.37 11.67 6.75
N PRO A 52 2.23 12.48 7.38
CA PRO A 52 2.69 12.15 8.71
C PRO A 52 1.57 12.44 9.73
N GLU A 53 1.40 11.56 10.72
CA GLU A 53 0.47 11.75 11.83
C GLU A 53 1.02 11.14 13.13
N ALA A 54 0.48 11.55 14.27
CA ALA A 54 0.76 10.94 15.56
C ALA A 54 -0.54 10.66 16.33
N SER A 55 -0.60 9.49 16.96
CA SER A 55 -1.75 9.07 17.76
C SER A 55 -1.52 9.32 19.23
N MET A 56 -2.54 9.85 19.91
CA MET A 56 -2.53 10.01 21.36
C MET A 56 -2.37 8.64 22.05
N SER A 57 -1.55 8.60 23.10
CA SER A 57 -1.37 7.41 23.92
C SER A 57 -2.66 7.11 24.69
N LEU A 58 -2.97 5.82 24.83
CA LEU A 58 -4.06 5.39 25.71
C LEU A 58 -3.64 5.55 27.17
N THR A 59 -4.60 5.94 28.02
CA THR A 59 -4.41 6.03 29.46
C THR A 59 -4.81 4.75 30.20
N GLN A 60 -5.62 3.90 29.57
CA GLN A 60 -6.03 2.62 30.14
C GLN A 60 -4.99 1.52 29.92
N PRO A 61 -4.97 0.47 30.77
CA PRO A 61 -4.14 -0.71 30.56
C PRO A 61 -4.49 -1.42 29.25
N PHE A 62 -3.48 -1.94 28.54
CA PHE A 62 -3.69 -2.78 27.36
C PHE A 62 -4.02 -4.23 27.74
N LEU A 63 -3.34 -4.79 28.74
CA LEU A 63 -3.58 -6.17 29.18
C LEU A 63 -4.99 -6.27 29.79
N GLY A 64 -5.78 -7.25 29.33
CA GLY A 64 -7.16 -7.43 29.74
C GLY A 64 -8.17 -6.50 29.05
N ALA A 65 -7.70 -5.57 28.20
CA ALA A 65 -8.58 -4.72 27.42
C ALA A 65 -9.17 -5.47 26.22
N GLY A 66 -10.34 -5.00 25.80
CA GLY A 66 -10.97 -5.40 24.56
C GLY A 66 -10.16 -4.98 23.33
N TYR A 67 -10.35 -5.70 22.23
CA TYR A 67 -9.77 -5.38 20.93
C TYR A 67 -10.75 -5.70 19.79
N ASP A 68 -10.92 -4.75 18.87
CA ASP A 68 -11.71 -4.95 17.67
C ASP A 68 -10.83 -5.50 16.53
N ILE A 69 -11.08 -6.76 16.13
CA ILE A 69 -10.32 -7.44 15.08
C ILE A 69 -10.58 -6.85 13.68
N MET A 70 -11.65 -6.07 13.52
CA MET A 70 -11.94 -5.32 12.29
C MET A 70 -11.31 -3.92 12.28
N GLY A 71 -10.81 -3.47 13.45
CA GLY A 71 -10.02 -2.24 13.61
C GLY A 71 -8.66 -2.30 12.91
N SER A 72 -7.92 -1.19 12.93
CA SER A 72 -6.57 -1.13 12.35
C SER A 72 -5.59 -2.03 13.09
N TYR A 73 -4.70 -2.71 12.38
CA TYR A 73 -3.64 -3.54 12.98
C TYR A 73 -2.71 -2.66 13.85
N ILE A 74 -2.47 -3.10 15.09
CA ILE A 74 -1.62 -2.44 16.11
C ILE A 74 -1.93 -0.94 16.29
N ASP A 75 -3.22 -0.61 16.34
CA ASP A 75 -3.69 0.76 16.52
C ASP A 75 -4.38 0.98 17.87
N ASN A 76 -4.12 2.11 18.50
CA ASN A 76 -4.76 2.48 19.76
C ASN A 76 -6.29 2.58 19.63
N ASN A 77 -6.81 2.99 18.47
CA ASN A 77 -8.26 3.08 18.25
C ASN A 77 -8.95 1.71 18.15
N SER A 78 -8.17 0.64 17.95
CA SER A 78 -8.67 -0.74 17.93
C SER A 78 -8.74 -1.35 19.33
N VAL A 79 -8.11 -0.74 20.32
CA VAL A 79 -8.23 -1.14 21.73
C VAL A 79 -9.52 -0.55 22.30
N LYS A 80 -10.24 -1.38 23.04
CA LYS A 80 -11.59 -1.13 23.56
C LYS A 80 -11.60 -1.16 25.08
N GLU A 81 -12.77 -1.00 25.68
CA GLU A 81 -12.90 -0.96 27.13
C GLU A 81 -12.34 -2.22 27.83
N PRO A 82 -11.87 -2.12 29.08
CA PRO A 82 -11.41 -3.26 29.88
C PRO A 82 -12.46 -4.37 29.99
N VAL A 83 -12.09 -5.59 29.61
CA VAL A 83 -12.92 -6.79 29.81
C VAL A 83 -12.54 -7.50 31.10
N LEU A 84 -11.25 -7.47 31.45
CA LEU A 84 -10.71 -8.05 32.68
C LEU A 84 -10.28 -6.93 33.64
N ASP A 85 -10.56 -7.13 34.92
CA ASP A 85 -10.07 -6.30 36.00
C ASP A 85 -8.81 -6.92 36.59
N LEU A 86 -7.66 -6.33 36.23
CA LEU A 86 -6.35 -6.82 36.66
C LEU A 86 -6.17 -6.80 38.19
N SER A 87 -6.95 -6.02 38.93
CA SER A 87 -6.89 -6.00 40.40
C SER A 87 -7.52 -7.25 41.05
N LYS A 88 -8.36 -7.97 40.30
CA LYS A 88 -8.98 -9.24 40.73
C LYS A 88 -8.13 -10.47 40.37
N ILE A 89 -6.98 -10.28 39.74
CA ILE A 89 -6.10 -11.35 39.27
C ILE A 89 -4.88 -11.42 40.17
N ASP A 90 -4.54 -12.63 40.63
CA ASP A 90 -3.31 -12.84 41.41
C ASP A 90 -2.09 -12.38 40.62
N ASN A 91 -1.22 -11.59 41.25
CA ASN A 91 -0.01 -11.05 40.61
C ASN A 91 0.90 -12.13 40.01
N GLU A 92 0.90 -13.36 40.56
CA GLU A 92 1.66 -14.49 40.03
C GLU A 92 1.17 -14.96 38.64
N ARG A 93 -0.05 -14.60 38.26
CA ARG A 93 -0.61 -14.88 36.93
C ARG A 93 -0.33 -13.81 35.89
N ILE A 94 0.29 -12.69 36.28
CA ILE A 94 0.69 -11.63 35.38
C ILE A 94 2.21 -11.57 35.31
N SER A 95 2.76 -11.98 34.16
CA SER A 95 4.18 -11.85 33.90
C SER A 95 4.48 -10.51 33.24
N ASN A 96 5.43 -9.76 33.79
CA ASN A 96 5.95 -8.53 33.21
C ASN A 96 7.44 -8.71 32.88
N LEU A 97 7.76 -8.73 31.59
CA LEU A 97 9.13 -8.81 31.09
C LEU A 97 9.55 -7.43 30.60
N VAL A 98 10.42 -6.76 31.34
CA VAL A 98 10.95 -5.44 30.99
C VAL A 98 12.26 -5.63 30.23
N GLY A 99 12.34 -5.05 29.04
CA GLY A 99 13.52 -5.15 28.18
C GLY A 99 13.32 -4.42 26.87
N SER A 100 14.40 -3.81 26.37
CA SER A 100 14.38 -3.10 25.09
C SER A 100 14.71 -4.05 23.95
N SER A 101 13.85 -4.18 22.96
CA SER A 101 14.14 -4.90 21.71
C SER A 101 13.55 -4.19 20.49
N GLY A 102 14.28 -4.21 19.38
CA GLY A 102 13.78 -3.71 18.11
C GLY A 102 12.65 -4.58 17.58
N VAL A 103 11.66 -3.94 16.96
CA VAL A 103 10.50 -4.60 16.35
C VAL A 103 10.18 -3.98 15.00
N GLY A 104 9.61 -4.81 14.13
CA GLY A 104 9.09 -4.36 12.85
C GLY A 104 8.45 -5.50 12.08
N ASP A 105 7.41 -5.16 11.35
CA ASP A 105 6.69 -6.05 10.45
C ASP A 105 6.64 -5.46 9.05
N SER A 106 6.52 -6.32 8.04
CA SER A 106 6.23 -5.91 6.67
C SER A 106 5.15 -6.79 6.07
N PHE A 107 4.12 -6.16 5.51
CA PHE A 107 2.96 -6.81 4.90
C PHE A 107 2.70 -6.19 3.55
N ILE A 108 2.42 -7.01 2.54
CA ILE A 108 2.31 -6.53 1.18
C ILE A 108 1.37 -7.41 0.37
N GLY A 109 0.63 -6.82 -0.57
CA GLY A 109 -0.25 -7.57 -1.46
C GLY A 109 -0.56 -6.80 -2.74
N ARG A 110 -0.84 -7.54 -3.82
CA ARG A 110 -1.17 -6.99 -5.15
C ARG A 110 -2.48 -6.20 -5.17
N ASP A 111 -3.35 -6.51 -4.21
CA ASP A 111 -4.57 -5.77 -3.93
C ASP A 111 -4.83 -5.72 -2.41
N MET A 112 -5.89 -5.02 -2.01
CA MET A 112 -6.33 -4.92 -0.62
C MET A 112 -6.60 -6.29 0.04
N LYS A 113 -7.11 -7.28 -0.71
CA LYS A 113 -7.43 -8.60 -0.15
C LYS A 113 -6.17 -9.39 0.17
N GLU A 114 -5.22 -9.45 -0.77
CA GLU A 114 -3.92 -10.11 -0.56
C GLU A 114 -3.17 -9.44 0.58
N PHE A 115 -3.18 -8.10 0.63
CA PHE A 115 -2.53 -7.32 1.67
C PHE A 115 -3.09 -7.66 3.06
N LEU A 116 -4.40 -7.54 3.28
CA LEU A 116 -5.00 -7.85 4.59
C LEU A 116 -4.79 -9.33 4.98
N ARG A 117 -4.84 -10.24 4.01
CA ARG A 117 -4.53 -11.67 4.24
C ARG A 117 -3.07 -11.92 4.59
N SER A 118 -2.15 -11.10 4.10
CA SER A 118 -0.74 -11.21 4.47
C SER A 118 -0.51 -10.94 5.96
N ILE A 119 -1.26 -9.99 6.54
CA ILE A 119 -1.29 -9.72 7.99
C ILE A 119 -1.82 -10.95 8.73
N THR A 120 -3.04 -11.40 8.37
CA THR A 120 -3.75 -12.44 9.13
C THR A 120 -3.01 -13.77 9.12
N LYS A 121 -2.47 -14.16 7.97
CA LYS A 121 -1.72 -15.42 7.81
C LYS A 121 -0.38 -15.39 8.53
N TYR A 122 0.38 -14.30 8.40
CA TYR A 122 1.71 -14.20 9.01
C TYR A 122 1.61 -14.16 10.54
N LYS A 123 0.66 -13.37 11.06
CA LYS A 123 0.43 -13.20 12.49
C LYS A 123 -0.48 -14.26 13.12
N LYS A 124 -1.00 -15.19 12.30
CA LYS A 124 -1.75 -16.39 12.72
C LYS A 124 -3.00 -16.09 13.54
N PHE A 125 -3.76 -15.06 13.14
CA PHE A 125 -5.02 -14.73 13.81
C PHE A 125 -6.06 -15.84 13.60
N VAL A 126 -6.82 -16.15 14.66
CA VAL A 126 -7.86 -17.19 14.67
C VAL A 126 -9.22 -16.52 14.85
N VAL A 127 -10.19 -16.99 14.08
CA VAL A 127 -11.58 -16.51 14.11
C VAL A 127 -12.54 -17.71 14.06
N PRO A 128 -13.84 -17.51 14.34
CA PRO A 128 -14.85 -18.56 14.12
C PRO A 128 -14.77 -19.15 12.71
N ALA A 129 -15.13 -20.42 12.56
CA ALA A 129 -15.03 -21.15 11.29
C ALA A 129 -15.84 -20.50 10.16
N GLU A 130 -16.93 -19.82 10.52
CA GLU A 130 -17.83 -19.04 9.67
C GLU A 130 -17.13 -17.83 9.01
N ASN A 131 -16.04 -17.36 9.63
CA ASN A 131 -15.25 -16.22 9.18
C ASN A 131 -13.87 -16.61 8.63
N LYS A 132 -13.57 -17.90 8.42
CA LYS A 132 -12.23 -18.36 8.00
C LYS A 132 -11.70 -17.71 6.72
N ASP A 133 -12.59 -17.30 5.81
CA ASP A 133 -12.25 -16.72 4.50
C ASP A 133 -12.41 -15.19 4.46
N ASP A 134 -12.93 -14.60 5.55
CA ASP A 134 -13.17 -13.17 5.67
C ASP A 134 -11.86 -12.41 5.91
N LEU A 135 -11.85 -11.15 5.50
CA LEU A 135 -10.76 -10.23 5.79
C LEU A 135 -10.86 -9.75 7.23
N LEU A 136 -9.71 -9.58 7.88
CA LEU A 136 -9.60 -8.92 9.18
C LEU A 136 -8.80 -7.64 9.04
N PHE A 137 -8.84 -6.80 10.06
CA PHE A 137 -8.14 -5.54 10.12
C PHE A 137 -8.47 -4.56 8.99
N THR A 138 -9.71 -4.55 8.50
CA THR A 138 -10.11 -3.75 7.33
C THR A 138 -9.95 -2.25 7.56
N ALA A 139 -10.08 -1.78 8.80
CA ALA A 139 -9.77 -0.40 9.15
C ALA A 139 -8.28 -0.02 9.06
N THR A 140 -7.35 -0.98 8.92
CA THR A 140 -5.94 -0.66 8.58
C THR A 140 -5.88 0.15 7.29
N ILE A 141 -6.84 -0.05 6.38
CA ILE A 141 -7.02 0.80 5.21
C ILE A 141 -8.01 1.91 5.54
N THR A 142 -9.26 1.58 5.86
CA THR A 142 -10.37 2.55 5.86
C THR A 142 -10.41 3.48 7.08
N GLY A 143 -9.61 3.21 8.11
CA GLY A 143 -9.44 4.07 9.29
C GLY A 143 -8.73 5.38 8.95
N HIS A 144 -8.01 5.43 7.83
CA HIS A 144 -7.40 6.66 7.35
C HIS A 144 -8.35 7.39 6.38
N LYS A 145 -8.49 8.70 6.56
CA LYS A 145 -9.41 9.55 5.78
C LYS A 145 -9.17 9.58 4.27
N TYR A 146 -8.03 9.06 3.80
CA TYR A 146 -7.63 9.01 2.39
C TYR A 146 -7.93 7.67 1.70
N PHE A 147 -8.37 6.66 2.46
CA PHE A 147 -8.67 5.33 1.93
C PHE A 147 -10.08 4.88 2.30
N GLN A 148 -11.06 5.79 2.23
CA GLN A 148 -12.43 5.55 2.71
C GLN A 148 -13.37 5.00 1.64
N LYS A 149 -13.09 5.23 0.35
CA LYS A 149 -13.99 4.87 -0.74
C LYS A 149 -13.50 3.61 -1.46
N PRO A 150 -14.39 2.78 -2.03
CA PRO A 150 -14.02 1.59 -2.81
C PRO A 150 -12.96 1.83 -3.89
N TYR A 151 -12.96 3.02 -4.50
CA TYR A 151 -11.95 3.40 -5.47
C TYR A 151 -10.54 3.47 -4.85
N ASP A 152 -10.41 3.98 -3.63
CA ASP A 152 -9.12 4.19 -2.94
C ASP A 152 -8.41 2.87 -2.61
N TYR A 153 -9.12 1.74 -2.62
CA TYR A 153 -8.61 0.39 -2.41
C TYR A 153 -9.05 -0.57 -3.52
N SER A 154 -9.24 -0.04 -4.73
CA SER A 154 -9.62 -0.80 -5.91
C SER A 154 -8.50 -1.72 -6.43
N SER A 155 -8.84 -2.63 -7.34
CA SER A 155 -7.96 -3.71 -7.80
C SER A 155 -6.69 -3.27 -8.54
N GLN A 156 -6.58 -2.01 -8.97
CA GLN A 156 -5.37 -1.50 -9.62
C GLN A 156 -4.21 -1.21 -8.66
N TYR A 157 -4.50 -1.16 -7.35
CA TYR A 157 -3.56 -0.68 -6.36
C TYR A 157 -2.89 -1.81 -5.58
N THR A 158 -1.56 -1.78 -5.55
CA THR A 158 -0.73 -2.58 -4.65
C THR A 158 -0.63 -1.88 -3.31
N PHE A 159 -0.76 -2.64 -2.22
CA PHE A 159 -0.66 -2.13 -0.85
C PHE A 159 0.60 -2.68 -0.17
N ALA A 160 1.36 -1.80 0.47
CA ALA A 160 2.50 -2.14 1.31
C ALA A 160 2.34 -1.50 2.69
N PHE A 161 2.69 -2.24 3.73
CA PHE A 161 2.76 -1.78 5.10
C PHE A 161 4.12 -2.13 5.68
N GLY A 162 4.68 -1.18 6.42
CA GLY A 162 5.89 -1.38 7.22
C GLY A 162 5.69 -0.83 8.62
N SER A 163 6.22 -1.51 9.62
CA SER A 163 6.34 -0.96 10.97
C SER A 163 7.76 -1.07 11.49
N SER A 164 8.18 -0.10 12.30
CA SER A 164 9.49 -0.09 12.95
C SER A 164 9.45 0.67 14.27
N GLY A 165 10.05 0.10 15.31
CA GLY A 165 10.10 0.71 16.62
C GLY A 165 10.82 -0.15 17.65
N ALA A 166 10.48 0.04 18.93
CA ALA A 166 11.06 -0.74 20.01
C ALA A 166 10.00 -1.15 21.04
N ASN A 167 10.09 -2.42 21.47
CA ASN A 167 9.43 -2.91 22.67
C ASN A 167 10.20 -2.46 23.90
N GLY A 168 9.50 -2.07 24.96
CA GLY A 168 10.07 -1.84 26.29
C GLY A 168 9.52 -2.78 27.36
N VAL A 169 8.32 -3.35 27.15
CA VAL A 169 7.72 -4.33 28.06
C VAL A 169 6.87 -5.33 27.30
N ILE A 170 6.86 -6.57 27.79
CA ILE A 170 5.90 -7.60 27.42
C ILE A 170 5.11 -7.94 28.68
N GLN A 171 3.79 -7.82 28.61
CA GLN A 171 2.89 -8.24 29.68
C GLN A 171 2.11 -9.47 29.22
N ARG A 172 1.99 -10.48 30.07
CA ARG A 172 1.33 -11.75 29.74
C ARG A 172 0.44 -12.20 30.87
N LEU A 173 -0.79 -12.55 30.54
CA LEU A 173 -1.73 -13.20 31.44
C LEU A 173 -1.65 -14.72 31.28
N LEU A 174 -1.42 -15.44 32.37
CA LEU A 174 -1.44 -16.90 32.38
C LEU A 174 -2.88 -17.41 32.31
N THR A 175 -3.29 -17.83 31.11
CA THR A 175 -4.68 -18.23 30.81
C THR A 175 -5.02 -19.68 31.12
N LEU A 176 -4.02 -20.52 31.43
CA LEU A 176 -4.26 -21.92 31.81
C LEU A 176 -5.01 -21.98 33.14
N ASN A 177 -6.14 -22.71 33.17
CA ASN A 177 -7.04 -22.81 34.33
C ASN A 177 -7.41 -21.42 34.88
N ALA A 178 -7.74 -20.49 34.00
CA ALA A 178 -8.17 -19.15 34.33
C ALA A 178 -9.55 -19.15 35.03
N ASP A 179 -9.71 -18.26 36.00
CA ASP A 179 -10.98 -18.05 36.70
C ASP A 179 -11.71 -16.84 36.10
N TRP A 180 -12.10 -16.99 34.84
CA TRP A 180 -12.58 -15.89 34.02
C TRP A 180 -13.71 -15.10 34.68
N SER A 181 -14.71 -15.78 35.23
CA SER A 181 -15.89 -15.15 35.84
C SER A 181 -15.51 -14.17 36.97
N ASN A 182 -14.54 -14.55 37.79
CA ASN A 182 -14.08 -13.72 38.90
C ASN A 182 -13.15 -12.59 38.43
N TRP A 183 -12.49 -12.75 37.29
CA TRP A 183 -11.58 -11.74 36.74
C TRP A 183 -12.26 -10.68 35.87
N LEU A 184 -13.52 -10.86 35.48
CA LEU A 184 -14.21 -9.87 34.63
C LEU A 184 -14.28 -8.48 35.30
N ALA A 185 -14.17 -7.44 34.49
CA ALA A 185 -14.46 -6.07 34.91
C ALA A 185 -15.95 -5.92 35.26
N ASP A 186 -16.26 -5.09 36.26
CA ASP A 186 -17.64 -4.95 36.75
C ASP A 186 -18.55 -4.37 35.65
N ASP A 187 -18.06 -3.37 34.91
CA ASP A 187 -18.77 -2.78 33.76
C ASP A 187 -19.06 -3.84 32.69
N PHE A 188 -18.09 -4.71 32.36
CA PHE A 188 -18.33 -5.79 31.39
C PHE A 188 -19.37 -6.79 31.90
N ARG A 189 -19.35 -7.16 33.19
CA ARG A 189 -20.37 -8.05 33.76
C ARG A 189 -21.76 -7.42 33.70
N GLN A 190 -21.88 -6.14 34.01
CA GLN A 190 -23.15 -5.42 33.95
C GLN A 190 -23.68 -5.37 32.51
N GLU A 191 -22.84 -5.02 31.54
CA GLU A 191 -23.22 -4.97 30.13
C GLU A 191 -23.60 -6.36 29.57
N LEU A 192 -23.00 -7.44 30.08
CA LEU A 192 -23.45 -8.80 29.76
C LEU A 192 -24.89 -9.08 30.22
N GLU A 193 -25.39 -8.44 31.28
CA GLU A 193 -26.77 -8.59 31.75
C GLU A 193 -27.72 -7.67 31.00
N ASP A 194 -27.33 -6.41 30.82
CA ASP A 194 -28.24 -5.33 30.41
C ASP A 194 -28.25 -5.05 28.90
N ALA A 195 -27.15 -5.31 28.20
CA ALA A 195 -26.96 -4.83 26.83
C ALA A 195 -27.13 -5.91 25.75
N SER A 196 -27.39 -5.40 24.54
CA SER A 196 -27.43 -6.22 23.33
C SER A 196 -26.05 -6.77 22.98
N PRO A 197 -25.97 -7.95 22.34
CA PRO A 197 -24.69 -8.48 21.84
C PRO A 197 -23.92 -7.48 20.98
N GLU A 198 -24.60 -6.71 20.12
CA GLU A 198 -23.99 -5.72 19.25
C GLU A 198 -23.36 -4.57 20.06
N THR A 199 -24.05 -4.08 21.08
CA THR A 199 -23.55 -3.04 21.98
C THR A 199 -22.29 -3.51 22.73
N ILE A 200 -22.27 -4.77 23.18
CA ILE A 200 -21.10 -5.37 23.82
C ILE A 200 -19.90 -5.37 22.87
N ILE A 201 -20.10 -5.74 21.60
CA ILE A 201 -19.01 -5.71 20.60
C ILE A 201 -18.53 -4.27 20.32
N GLU A 202 -19.43 -3.29 20.31
CA GLU A 202 -19.05 -1.89 20.09
C GLU A 202 -18.20 -1.32 21.24
N LEU A 203 -18.57 -1.64 22.49
CA LEU A 203 -17.90 -1.16 23.70
C LEU A 203 -16.59 -1.91 24.00
N PHE A 204 -16.61 -3.24 23.92
CA PHE A 204 -15.51 -4.11 24.37
C PHE A 204 -14.78 -4.81 23.21
N GLY A 205 -15.21 -4.64 21.98
CA GLY A 205 -14.60 -5.29 20.83
C GLY A 205 -14.94 -6.78 20.74
N THR A 206 -14.11 -7.50 19.99
CA THR A 206 -14.35 -8.89 19.59
C THR A 206 -13.42 -9.88 20.29
N HIS A 207 -12.29 -9.38 20.79
CA HIS A 207 -11.22 -10.16 21.41
C HIS A 207 -10.72 -9.45 22.66
N ILE A 208 -9.94 -10.17 23.48
CA ILE A 208 -9.31 -9.66 24.69
C ILE A 208 -7.80 -9.80 24.52
N LEU A 209 -7.06 -8.73 24.84
CA LEU A 209 -5.60 -8.72 24.89
C LEU A 209 -5.11 -9.50 26.11
N VAL A 210 -4.55 -10.68 25.91
CA VAL A 210 -3.99 -11.53 26.99
C VAL A 210 -2.46 -11.56 26.98
N ASN A 211 -1.84 -11.14 25.88
CA ASN A 211 -0.43 -10.81 25.84
C ASN A 211 -0.28 -9.45 25.12
N THR A 212 0.59 -8.59 25.63
CA THR A 212 0.79 -7.25 25.05
C THR A 212 2.26 -6.94 24.95
N HIS A 213 2.68 -6.52 23.75
CA HIS A 213 4.01 -6.00 23.48
C HIS A 213 3.91 -4.48 23.39
N LEU A 214 4.53 -3.77 24.33
CA LEU A 214 4.33 -2.34 24.50
C LEU A 214 5.63 -1.54 24.38
N GLY A 215 5.56 -0.42 23.70
CA GLY A 215 6.67 0.49 23.47
C GLY A 215 6.27 1.66 22.58
N TYR A 216 7.09 1.99 21.58
CA TYR A 216 6.76 2.96 20.55
C TYR A 216 6.93 2.33 19.17
N ILE A 217 6.13 2.78 18.19
CA ILE A 217 6.12 2.23 16.85
C ILE A 217 5.82 3.34 15.82
N SER A 218 6.58 3.33 14.73
CA SER A 218 6.22 4.03 13.49
C SER A 218 5.59 3.01 12.54
N LYS A 219 4.49 3.39 11.89
CA LYS A 219 3.73 2.55 10.95
C LYS A 219 3.63 3.32 9.64
N THR A 220 3.76 2.62 8.53
CA THR A 220 3.62 3.19 7.19
C THR A 220 2.64 2.35 6.43
N LEU A 221 1.59 2.98 5.90
CA LEU A 221 0.70 2.40 4.90
C LEU A 221 0.91 3.11 3.58
N TYR A 222 1.17 2.35 2.53
CA TYR A 222 1.44 2.84 1.20
C TYR A 222 0.59 2.12 0.17
N ARG A 223 0.10 2.89 -0.80
CA ARG A 223 -0.67 2.39 -1.93
C ARG A 223 -0.17 3.02 -3.23
N SER A 224 0.16 2.20 -4.22
CA SER A 224 0.58 2.67 -5.55
C SER A 224 0.06 1.78 -6.67
N ILE A 225 0.04 2.32 -7.88
CA ILE A 225 -0.01 1.51 -9.11
C ILE A 225 1.43 1.17 -9.47
N VAL A 226 1.71 -0.12 -9.68
CA VAL A 226 3.07 -0.61 -9.93
C VAL A 226 3.19 -1.08 -11.38
N ALA A 227 4.08 -0.45 -12.14
CA ALA A 227 4.43 -0.88 -13.49
C ALA A 227 5.62 -1.85 -13.45
N ASP A 228 5.37 -3.06 -12.95
CA ASP A 228 6.38 -4.12 -12.97
C ASP A 228 5.75 -5.50 -13.20
N ASP A 229 6.59 -6.47 -13.57
CA ASP A 229 6.14 -7.84 -13.75
C ASP A 229 5.69 -8.49 -12.43
N GLU A 230 4.92 -9.56 -12.51
CA GLU A 230 4.32 -10.26 -11.36
C GLU A 230 5.33 -10.77 -10.33
N GLU A 231 6.58 -11.04 -10.74
CA GLU A 231 7.65 -11.52 -9.87
C GLU A 231 8.26 -10.35 -9.07
N ASN A 232 8.39 -9.18 -9.70
CA ASN A 232 9.01 -8.00 -9.12
C ASN A 232 8.03 -7.03 -8.45
N LEU A 233 6.75 -7.07 -8.79
CA LEU A 233 5.72 -6.10 -8.38
C LEU A 233 5.73 -5.78 -6.88
N LEU A 234 5.73 -6.80 -6.02
CA LEU A 234 5.71 -6.58 -4.56
C LEU A 234 7.02 -5.94 -4.08
N ARG A 235 8.18 -6.38 -4.60
CA ARG A 235 9.47 -5.78 -4.27
C ARG A 235 9.55 -4.32 -4.71
N THR A 236 9.02 -4.02 -5.88
CA THR A 236 8.94 -2.66 -6.44
C THR A 236 8.02 -1.75 -5.62
N ALA A 237 6.87 -2.25 -5.16
CA ALA A 237 5.99 -1.49 -4.27
C ALA A 237 6.63 -1.21 -2.91
N ASN A 238 7.31 -2.21 -2.32
CA ASN A 238 8.03 -2.04 -1.05
C ASN A 238 9.18 -1.03 -1.17
N THR A 239 9.89 -1.04 -2.30
CA THR A 239 10.95 -0.07 -2.60
C THR A 239 10.38 1.35 -2.73
N GLY A 240 9.23 1.49 -3.41
CA GLY A 240 8.51 2.77 -3.52
C GLY A 240 8.06 3.31 -2.16
N MET A 241 7.48 2.44 -1.31
CA MET A 241 7.11 2.79 0.07
C MET A 241 8.30 3.31 0.87
N GLY A 242 9.42 2.58 0.88
CA GLY A 242 10.61 2.96 1.65
C GLY A 242 11.21 4.28 1.19
N ALA A 243 11.28 4.50 -0.13
CA ALA A 243 11.77 5.77 -0.69
C ALA A 243 10.87 6.94 -0.30
N HIS A 244 9.55 6.78 -0.44
CA HIS A 244 8.59 7.84 -0.09
C HIS A 244 8.58 8.10 1.42
N GLN A 245 8.59 7.05 2.26
CA GLN A 245 8.72 7.20 3.72
C GLN A 245 9.98 7.98 4.11
N SER A 246 11.11 7.69 3.46
CA SER A 246 12.40 8.32 3.74
C SER A 246 12.47 9.80 3.32
N SER A 247 11.54 10.24 2.46
CA SER A 247 11.33 11.67 2.18
C SER A 247 10.44 12.37 3.21
N ILE A 248 9.75 11.64 4.09
CA ILE A 248 8.83 12.19 5.09
C ILE A 248 9.48 12.19 6.46
N ILE A 249 10.01 11.04 6.90
CA ILE A 249 10.67 10.89 8.20
C ILE A 249 12.07 10.28 8.03
N LYS A 250 12.98 10.62 8.94
CA LYS A 250 14.27 9.94 9.09
C LYS A 250 14.42 9.37 10.49
N HIS A 251 14.91 8.14 10.55
CA HIS A 251 15.30 7.51 11.81
C HIS A 251 16.77 7.86 12.15
N PRO A 252 17.11 8.03 13.43
CA PRO A 252 18.48 8.32 13.84
C PRO A 252 19.43 7.20 13.38
N ASN A 253 20.56 7.59 12.78
CA ASN A 253 21.63 6.69 12.33
C ASN A 253 21.22 5.66 11.26
N VAL A 254 20.08 5.84 10.60
CA VAL A 254 19.63 5.01 9.48
C VAL A 254 19.73 5.81 8.19
N SER A 255 20.51 5.31 7.23
CA SER A 255 20.57 5.84 5.87
C SER A 255 20.39 4.68 4.90
N ILE A 256 19.30 4.74 4.12
CA ILE A 256 18.95 3.73 3.11
C ILE A 256 18.83 4.45 1.77
N THR A 257 19.50 3.91 0.75
CA THR A 257 19.36 4.38 -0.63
C THR A 257 18.44 3.44 -1.39
N TYR A 258 17.49 4.01 -2.13
CA TYR A 258 16.53 3.27 -2.93
C TYR A 258 16.85 3.44 -4.42
N PRO A 259 16.83 2.37 -5.24
CA PRO A 259 17.10 2.47 -6.66
C PRO A 259 16.05 3.33 -7.38
N GLU A 260 16.47 4.48 -7.93
CA GLU A 260 15.57 5.46 -8.57
C GLU A 260 14.71 4.82 -9.69
N GLU A 261 15.30 3.96 -10.50
CA GLU A 261 14.62 3.25 -11.59
C GLU A 261 13.54 2.26 -11.09
N THR A 262 13.63 1.80 -9.84
CA THR A 262 12.56 1.00 -9.21
C THR A 262 11.51 1.91 -8.58
N VAL A 263 11.92 3.03 -7.97
CA VAL A 263 11.00 4.00 -7.36
C VAL A 263 10.07 4.61 -8.40
N LYS A 264 10.59 4.99 -9.57
CA LYS A 264 9.81 5.59 -10.69
C LYS A 264 8.70 4.69 -11.26
N LYS A 265 8.73 3.39 -10.99
CA LYS A 265 7.67 2.44 -11.39
C LYS A 265 6.43 2.48 -10.49
N ASN A 266 6.44 3.29 -9.43
CA ASN A 266 5.32 3.46 -8.51
C ASN A 266 4.58 4.78 -8.81
N TYR A 267 3.34 4.67 -9.29
CA TYR A 267 2.53 5.81 -9.72
C TYR A 267 1.39 6.10 -8.73
N GLY A 268 1.05 7.38 -8.54
CA GLY A 268 -0.05 7.80 -7.64
C GLY A 268 0.18 7.49 -6.16
N GLY A 269 1.44 7.20 -5.78
CA GLY A 269 1.81 6.64 -4.48
C GLY A 269 1.32 7.48 -3.31
N THR A 270 0.23 7.06 -2.67
CA THR A 270 -0.33 7.72 -1.48
C THR A 270 0.20 7.03 -0.23
N ILE A 271 0.68 7.82 0.74
CA ILE A 271 1.36 7.30 1.92
C ILE A 271 0.83 7.94 3.21
N VAL A 272 0.67 7.12 4.23
CA VAL A 272 0.42 7.55 5.61
C VAL A 272 1.54 7.00 6.49
N VAL A 273 2.17 7.88 7.27
CA VAL A 273 3.22 7.56 8.24
C VAL A 273 2.69 7.94 9.63
N SER A 274 2.31 6.95 10.43
CA SER A 274 1.72 7.14 11.74
C SER A 274 2.73 6.83 12.85
N LEU A 275 2.92 7.76 13.77
CA LEU A 275 3.69 7.58 14.99
C LEU A 275 2.76 7.24 16.15
N GLN A 276 3.06 6.17 16.89
CA GLN A 276 2.23 5.71 18.01
C GLN A 276 3.10 5.28 19.19
N GLY A 277 2.62 5.63 20.39
CA GLY A 277 3.44 5.59 21.59
C GLY A 277 4.35 6.82 21.66
N ALA A 278 5.16 6.87 22.71
CA ALA A 278 5.88 8.08 23.10
C ALA A 278 4.94 9.31 23.23
N ASP A 279 5.47 10.53 23.37
CA ASP A 279 4.62 11.72 23.53
C ASP A 279 4.20 12.27 22.16
N TYR A 280 2.92 12.07 21.81
CA TYR A 280 2.34 12.59 20.58
C TYR A 280 2.41 14.11 20.45
N LYS A 281 2.47 14.86 21.57
CA LYS A 281 2.55 16.34 21.55
C LYS A 281 3.89 16.85 21.03
N VAL A 282 4.90 15.99 20.96
CA VAL A 282 6.20 16.30 20.37
C VAL A 282 6.11 16.35 18.85
N PHE A 283 5.11 15.69 18.24
CA PHE A 283 4.96 15.60 16.78
C PHE A 283 4.94 16.97 16.09
N ASP A 284 4.13 17.90 16.58
CA ASP A 284 4.00 19.26 15.99
C ASP A 284 5.26 20.12 16.18
N GLN A 285 6.22 19.66 16.97
CA GLN A 285 7.49 20.34 17.26
C GLN A 285 8.65 19.75 16.47
N LEU A 286 8.43 18.64 15.75
CA LEU A 286 9.45 18.03 14.92
C LEU A 286 9.80 18.93 13.73
N THR A 287 11.06 18.89 13.32
CA THR A 287 11.59 19.76 12.26
C THR A 287 12.48 18.97 11.30
N GLY A 288 12.77 19.56 10.13
CA GLY A 288 13.60 18.98 9.08
C GLY A 288 12.81 18.47 7.89
N ASP A 289 13.53 18.27 6.79
CA ASP A 289 13.02 17.72 5.53
C ASP A 289 14.07 16.70 5.00
N PRO A 290 13.93 15.39 5.27
CA PRO A 290 12.83 14.73 6.00
C PRO A 290 12.82 15.03 7.52
N MET A 291 11.64 14.87 8.14
CA MET A 291 11.38 15.15 9.55
C MET A 291 12.19 14.22 10.47
N ASP A 292 12.96 14.81 11.39
CA ASP A 292 13.72 14.05 12.39
C ASP A 292 12.80 13.58 13.53
N ILE A 293 12.54 12.28 13.64
CA ILE A 293 11.69 11.73 14.70
C ILE A 293 12.46 11.37 15.98
N SER A 294 13.76 11.67 16.07
CA SER A 294 14.57 11.41 17.26
C SER A 294 14.02 12.03 18.55
N PRO A 295 13.52 13.29 18.57
CA PRO A 295 12.90 13.87 19.76
C PRO A 295 11.65 13.11 20.21
N TRP A 296 10.82 12.65 19.27
CA TRP A 296 9.66 11.83 19.58
C TRP A 296 10.08 10.49 20.20
N ILE A 297 11.08 9.80 19.63
CA ILE A 297 11.65 8.57 20.21
C ILE A 297 12.16 8.80 21.64
N GLN A 298 12.86 9.92 21.89
CA GLN A 298 13.41 10.25 23.21
C GLN A 298 12.34 10.55 24.27
N SER A 299 11.12 10.92 23.85
CA SER A 299 10.00 11.16 24.76
C SER A 299 9.33 9.87 25.28
N ALA A 300 9.73 8.70 24.75
CA ALA A 300 9.16 7.41 25.13
C ALA A 300 9.45 7.08 26.60
N ASN A 301 8.40 6.69 27.33
CA ASN A 301 8.46 6.28 28.73
C ASN A 301 7.34 5.28 29.05
N GLU A 302 7.20 4.89 30.31
CA GLU A 302 6.22 3.90 30.75
C GLU A 302 4.76 4.34 30.66
N LYS A 303 4.49 5.66 30.63
CA LYS A 303 3.14 6.22 30.65
C LYS A 303 2.55 6.44 29.26
N ASN A 304 3.36 6.33 28.21
CA ASN A 304 2.97 6.64 26.85
C ASN A 304 3.31 5.49 25.89
N ARG A 305 3.25 4.25 26.37
CA ARG A 305 3.47 3.07 25.54
C ARG A 305 2.24 2.77 24.67
N ALA A 306 2.48 2.08 23.57
CA ALA A 306 1.45 1.56 22.70
C ALA A 306 1.79 0.14 22.22
N LEU A 307 0.81 -0.55 21.64
CA LEU A 307 1.05 -1.84 20.99
C LEU A 307 2.05 -1.69 19.85
N THR A 308 3.03 -2.58 19.81
CA THR A 308 4.12 -2.58 18.83
C THR A 308 4.07 -3.78 17.87
N THR A 309 3.43 -4.87 18.29
CA THR A 309 3.12 -6.06 17.49
C THR A 309 1.89 -6.72 18.09
N LEU A 310 1.19 -7.51 17.27
CA LEU A 310 0.07 -8.32 17.71
C LEU A 310 0.00 -9.61 16.89
N THR A 311 -0.21 -10.74 17.54
CA THR A 311 -0.36 -12.07 16.93
C THR A 311 -1.64 -12.73 17.42
N GLY A 312 -2.07 -13.81 16.76
CA GLY A 312 -3.27 -14.53 17.16
C GLY A 312 -3.20 -15.11 18.58
N GLU A 313 -2.02 -15.45 19.08
CA GLU A 313 -1.82 -15.94 20.46
C GLU A 313 -1.85 -14.82 21.52
N ASP A 314 -1.78 -13.56 21.09
CA ASP A 314 -1.88 -12.41 21.98
C ASP A 314 -3.33 -12.08 22.34
N LEU A 315 -4.28 -12.70 21.64
CA LEU A 315 -5.71 -12.47 21.75
C LEU A 315 -6.46 -13.75 22.10
N ILE A 316 -7.55 -13.61 22.83
CA ILE A 316 -8.60 -14.63 22.91
C ILE A 316 -9.94 -14.04 22.47
N PRO A 317 -10.83 -14.79 21.81
CA PRO A 317 -12.15 -14.29 21.48
C PRO A 317 -12.93 -13.92 22.75
N ILE A 318 -13.65 -12.79 22.74
CA ILE A 318 -14.31 -12.25 23.94
C ILE A 318 -15.37 -13.21 24.51
N TYR A 319 -15.99 -14.03 23.67
CA TYR A 319 -16.97 -15.01 24.12
C TYR A 319 -16.35 -16.20 24.89
N GLU A 320 -15.02 -16.39 24.86
CA GLU A 320 -14.38 -17.49 25.59
C GLU A 320 -14.37 -17.29 27.12
N VAL A 321 -14.48 -16.05 27.59
CA VAL A 321 -14.46 -15.73 29.02
C VAL A 321 -15.85 -15.68 29.66
N ILE A 322 -16.91 -15.92 28.88
CA ILE A 322 -18.31 -15.87 29.32
C ILE A 322 -18.75 -17.26 29.78
N ALA A 323 -19.23 -17.37 31.02
CA ALA A 323 -19.65 -18.63 31.62
C ALA A 323 -21.05 -19.08 31.21
N ASP A 324 -22.00 -18.14 31.06
CA ASP A 324 -23.36 -18.45 30.61
C ASP A 324 -23.30 -18.97 29.15
N PRO A 325 -23.74 -20.21 28.88
CA PRO A 325 -23.63 -20.80 27.55
C PRO A 325 -24.53 -20.13 26.51
N ILE A 326 -25.68 -19.58 26.91
CA ILE A 326 -26.60 -18.87 26.02
C ILE A 326 -25.98 -17.52 25.65
N LYS A 327 -25.54 -16.74 26.64
CA LYS A 327 -24.89 -15.45 26.38
C LYS A 327 -23.60 -15.63 25.58
N LYS A 328 -22.77 -16.63 25.91
CA LYS A 328 -21.57 -16.99 25.14
C LYS A 328 -21.88 -17.20 23.66
N GLN A 329 -22.93 -17.98 23.35
CA GLN A 329 -23.32 -18.25 21.97
C GLN A 329 -23.83 -16.98 21.27
N GLN A 330 -24.63 -16.15 21.95
CA GLN A 330 -25.11 -14.87 21.40
C GLN A 330 -23.95 -13.91 21.07
N ILE A 331 -22.96 -13.78 21.96
CA ILE A 331 -21.78 -12.94 21.71
C ILE A 331 -20.93 -13.50 20.57
N LYS A 332 -20.78 -14.83 20.48
CA LYS A 332 -20.09 -15.47 19.35
C LYS A 332 -20.78 -15.13 18.02
N GLU A 333 -22.10 -15.22 17.95
CA GLU A 333 -22.88 -14.86 16.76
C GLU A 333 -22.73 -13.38 16.41
N ALA A 334 -22.71 -12.49 17.40
CA ALA A 334 -22.46 -11.06 17.19
C ALA A 334 -21.05 -10.78 16.67
N VAL A 335 -20.02 -11.49 17.16
CA VAL A 335 -18.66 -11.41 16.58
C VAL A 335 -18.66 -11.84 15.12
N ILE A 336 -19.31 -12.96 14.78
CA ILE A 336 -19.41 -13.45 13.40
C ILE A 336 -20.07 -12.41 12.50
N ALA A 337 -21.21 -11.85 12.94
CA ALA A 337 -21.96 -10.84 12.22
C ALA A 337 -21.15 -9.53 12.08
N HIS A 338 -20.44 -9.12 13.13
CA HIS A 338 -19.59 -7.95 13.12
C HIS A 338 -18.49 -8.06 12.07
N ILE A 339 -17.80 -9.21 11.98
CA ILE A 339 -16.78 -9.45 10.95
C ILE A 339 -17.39 -9.40 9.55
N LYS A 340 -18.56 -10.02 9.33
CA LYS A 340 -19.26 -10.02 8.03
C LYS A 340 -19.69 -8.61 7.60
N ARG A 341 -20.16 -7.79 8.54
CA ARG A 341 -20.63 -6.42 8.28
C ARG A 341 -19.49 -5.48 7.88
N HIS A 342 -18.28 -5.71 8.37
CA HIS A 342 -17.11 -4.84 8.12
C HIS A 342 -16.20 -5.34 7.00
N GLN A 343 -16.70 -6.21 6.12
CA GLN A 343 -15.97 -6.63 4.92
C GLN A 343 -15.90 -5.50 3.89
N LEU A 344 -14.78 -5.45 3.17
CA LEU A 344 -14.57 -4.45 2.12
C LEU A 344 -14.98 -4.99 0.73
N SER A 345 -15.68 -4.17 -0.04
CA SER A 345 -16.02 -4.44 -1.44
C SER A 345 -14.87 -4.03 -2.36
N LEU A 346 -14.29 -4.97 -3.11
CA LEU A 346 -13.21 -4.67 -4.06
C LEU A 346 -13.79 -4.15 -5.39
N GLN A 347 -13.70 -2.83 -5.61
CA GLN A 347 -14.05 -2.24 -6.90
C GLN A 347 -13.01 -2.61 -7.95
N GLN A 348 -13.48 -3.01 -9.14
CA GLN A 348 -12.61 -3.47 -10.23
C GLN A 348 -12.22 -2.29 -11.12
N THR A 349 -10.96 -1.89 -11.03
CA THR A 349 -10.34 -0.82 -11.82
C THR A 349 -9.05 -1.31 -12.45
N ALA A 350 -8.61 -0.62 -13.50
CA ALA A 350 -7.32 -0.83 -14.14
C ALA A 350 -6.68 0.52 -14.49
N PRO A 351 -5.34 0.64 -14.40
CA PRO A 351 -4.64 1.83 -14.88
C PRO A 351 -4.74 1.96 -16.40
N ILE A 352 -4.50 3.16 -16.91
CA ILE A 352 -4.20 3.40 -18.32
C ILE A 352 -2.69 3.66 -18.40
N PHE A 353 -1.91 2.64 -18.74
CA PHE A 353 -0.49 2.77 -19.02
C PHE A 353 -0.32 3.41 -20.40
N GLN A 354 0.44 4.50 -20.45
CA GLN A 354 1.00 5.02 -21.70
C GLN A 354 2.31 4.28 -21.97
N ALA A 355 2.47 3.80 -23.20
CA ALA A 355 3.64 3.07 -23.64
C ALA A 355 4.07 3.51 -25.04
N SER A 356 5.32 3.23 -25.39
CA SER A 356 5.83 3.45 -26.74
C SER A 356 6.95 2.47 -27.09
N ASP A 357 7.15 2.24 -28.39
CA ASP A 357 8.33 1.60 -28.98
C ASP A 357 9.38 2.63 -29.44
N GLY A 358 9.29 3.86 -28.90
CA GLY A 358 10.06 5.03 -29.34
C GLY A 358 9.46 5.77 -30.54
N HIS A 359 8.47 5.21 -31.25
CA HIS A 359 7.87 5.83 -32.45
C HIS A 359 6.35 5.99 -32.36
N TYR A 360 5.64 5.02 -31.79
CA TYR A 360 4.17 5.00 -31.76
C TYR A 360 3.61 5.04 -30.34
N HIS A 361 2.46 5.71 -30.17
CA HIS A 361 1.77 5.80 -28.89
C HIS A 361 0.81 4.63 -28.70
N ARG A 362 0.99 3.89 -27.60
CA ARG A 362 0.15 2.76 -27.24
C ARG A 362 -0.36 2.89 -25.81
N TYR A 363 -1.51 2.29 -25.58
CA TYR A 363 -2.21 2.32 -24.29
C TYR A 363 -2.63 0.92 -23.89
N TYR A 364 -2.42 0.60 -22.61
CA TYR A 364 -2.67 -0.71 -22.03
C TYR A 364 -3.34 -0.59 -20.67
N THR A 365 -4.20 -1.55 -20.35
CA THR A 365 -4.79 -1.68 -19.00
C THR A 365 -4.07 -2.74 -18.14
N SER A 366 -3.02 -3.34 -18.68
CA SER A 366 -2.21 -4.36 -18.00
C SER A 366 -0.74 -4.20 -18.35
N TYR A 367 0.13 -4.19 -17.33
CA TYR A 367 1.58 -4.17 -17.54
C TYR A 367 2.08 -5.47 -18.21
N LYS A 368 1.40 -6.60 -17.96
CA LYS A 368 1.69 -7.87 -18.61
C LYS A 368 1.43 -7.80 -20.12
N GLU A 369 0.35 -7.16 -20.55
CA GLU A 369 0.04 -6.97 -21.97
C GLU A 369 1.04 -6.03 -22.65
N LEU A 370 1.39 -4.94 -21.97
CA LEU A 370 2.39 -3.98 -22.41
C LEU A 370 3.74 -4.67 -22.69
N THR A 371 4.25 -5.43 -21.71
CA THR A 371 5.55 -6.10 -21.82
C THR A 371 5.55 -7.25 -22.83
N ALA A 372 4.42 -7.95 -23.01
CA ALA A 372 4.27 -8.98 -24.04
C ALA A 372 4.43 -8.43 -25.48
N LYS A 373 4.25 -7.12 -25.67
CA LYS A 373 4.46 -6.41 -26.94
C LYS A 373 5.85 -5.78 -27.07
N ALA A 374 6.72 -5.98 -26.07
CA ALA A 374 8.04 -5.35 -25.96
C ALA A 374 8.00 -3.81 -26.00
N ASP A 375 6.89 -3.21 -25.58
CA ASP A 375 6.77 -1.76 -25.43
C ASP A 375 7.42 -1.28 -24.13
N ILE A 376 7.83 -0.02 -24.11
CA ILE A 376 8.40 0.65 -22.94
C ILE A 376 7.29 1.43 -22.24
N CYS A 377 7.08 1.16 -20.95
CA CYS A 377 6.15 1.92 -20.13
C CYS A 377 6.68 3.34 -19.93
N GLN A 378 5.88 4.34 -20.28
CA GLN A 378 6.20 5.76 -20.18
C GLN A 378 5.52 6.41 -18.96
N GLY A 379 4.44 5.81 -18.47
CA GLY A 379 3.73 6.29 -17.29
C GLY A 379 2.31 5.77 -17.18
N VAL A 380 1.63 6.14 -16.10
CA VAL A 380 0.18 5.97 -15.96
C VAL A 380 -0.47 7.34 -16.16
N ILE A 381 -1.49 7.44 -17.02
CA ILE A 381 -2.18 8.72 -17.29
C ILE A 381 -3.57 8.81 -16.65
N GLY A 382 -4.13 7.70 -16.20
CA GLY A 382 -5.45 7.65 -15.57
C GLY A 382 -5.86 6.22 -15.26
N SER A 383 -7.16 6.01 -15.03
CA SER A 383 -7.73 4.70 -14.70
C SER A 383 -9.11 4.52 -15.32
N VAL A 384 -9.46 3.27 -15.59
CA VAL A 384 -10.80 2.87 -16.04
C VAL A 384 -11.47 1.99 -14.99
N PHE A 385 -12.80 2.00 -14.95
CA PHE A 385 -13.54 0.91 -14.33
C PHE A 385 -13.56 -0.27 -15.29
N VAL A 386 -13.33 -1.48 -14.77
CA VAL A 386 -13.35 -2.70 -15.59
C VAL A 386 -14.80 -3.06 -15.98
N ARG A 387 -15.76 -2.65 -15.16
CA ARG A 387 -17.20 -2.85 -15.38
C ARG A 387 -17.91 -1.51 -15.41
N HIS A 388 -19.08 -1.48 -16.04
CA HIS A 388 -19.92 -0.30 -16.07
C HIS A 388 -20.31 0.12 -14.64
N GLU A 389 -20.09 1.40 -14.33
CA GLU A 389 -20.45 2.06 -13.08
C GLU A 389 -21.44 3.20 -13.36
N PRO A 390 -22.30 3.58 -12.41
CA PRO A 390 -23.27 4.66 -12.61
C PRO A 390 -22.61 5.95 -13.14
N GLY A 391 -23.11 6.45 -14.27
CA GLY A 391 -22.61 7.68 -14.90
C GLY A 391 -21.33 7.52 -15.73
N THR A 392 -20.86 6.29 -15.95
CA THR A 392 -19.71 6.02 -16.84
C THR A 392 -20.15 5.54 -18.22
N VAL A 393 -19.30 5.77 -19.21
CA VAL A 393 -19.47 5.40 -20.62
C VAL A 393 -18.27 4.53 -21.05
N PRO A 394 -18.42 3.64 -22.05
CA PRO A 394 -17.32 2.83 -22.53
C PRO A 394 -16.19 3.68 -23.12
N LEU A 395 -14.95 3.31 -22.82
CA LEU A 395 -13.75 3.80 -23.47
C LEU A 395 -13.28 2.73 -24.46
N TYR A 396 -13.28 3.08 -25.74
CA TYR A 396 -12.84 2.22 -26.83
C TYR A 396 -11.37 2.48 -27.16
N LEU A 397 -10.64 1.41 -27.44
CA LEU A 397 -9.31 1.40 -28.01
C LEU A 397 -9.40 0.89 -29.44
N SER A 398 -8.97 1.71 -30.40
CA SER A 398 -8.77 1.31 -31.79
C SER A 398 -7.27 1.31 -32.13
N SER A 399 -6.86 0.47 -33.07
CA SER A 399 -5.47 0.34 -33.49
C SER A 399 -5.38 0.28 -35.02
N ASP A 400 -4.43 1.03 -35.59
CA ASP A 400 -4.05 0.92 -37.01
C ASP A 400 -2.90 -0.08 -37.22
N GLY A 401 -2.59 -0.89 -36.20
CA GLY A 401 -1.44 -1.79 -36.15
C GLY A 401 -0.15 -1.12 -35.64
N LYS A 402 -0.15 0.21 -35.47
CA LYS A 402 1.01 0.99 -34.99
C LYS A 402 0.65 1.83 -33.76
N ASN A 403 -0.27 2.78 -33.93
CA ASN A 403 -0.79 3.67 -32.90
C ASN A 403 -2.11 3.17 -32.33
N HIS A 404 -2.33 3.50 -31.07
CA HIS A 404 -3.62 3.34 -30.41
C HIS A 404 -4.36 4.68 -30.35
N ARG A 405 -5.67 4.64 -30.55
CA ARG A 405 -6.56 5.77 -30.33
C ARG A 405 -7.65 5.41 -29.32
N LEU A 406 -7.77 6.21 -28.27
CA LEU A 406 -8.81 6.16 -27.25
C LEU A 406 -9.99 7.05 -27.65
N THR A 407 -11.22 6.54 -27.56
CA THR A 407 -12.42 7.31 -27.94
C THR A 407 -13.63 6.85 -27.14
N LEU A 408 -14.56 7.77 -26.90
CA LEU A 408 -15.87 7.48 -26.29
C LEU A 408 -16.89 6.95 -27.30
N GLU A 409 -16.62 7.13 -28.59
CA GLU A 409 -17.43 6.61 -29.68
C GLU A 409 -16.76 5.39 -30.31
N PRO A 410 -17.51 4.33 -30.65
CA PRO A 410 -16.96 3.20 -31.39
C PRO A 410 -16.40 3.67 -32.74
N ALA A 411 -15.31 3.05 -33.17
CA ALA A 411 -14.69 3.38 -34.46
C ALA A 411 -15.71 3.18 -35.61
N PRO A 412 -15.70 4.00 -36.68
CA PRO A 412 -16.71 3.96 -37.75
C PRO A 412 -16.83 2.60 -38.48
N ASN A 413 -15.77 1.82 -38.46
CA ASN A 413 -15.67 0.46 -39.02
C ASN A 413 -16.05 -0.66 -38.02
N GLY A 414 -16.30 -0.32 -36.75
CA GLY A 414 -16.60 -1.28 -35.68
C GLY A 414 -15.38 -1.92 -35.01
N ASP A 415 -14.15 -1.56 -35.40
CA ASP A 415 -12.90 -2.22 -34.96
C ASP A 415 -12.38 -1.76 -33.57
N GLY A 416 -13.23 -1.15 -32.74
CA GLY A 416 -12.86 -0.66 -31.40
C GLY A 416 -13.14 -1.67 -30.29
N THR A 417 -12.15 -2.01 -29.47
CA THR A 417 -12.33 -2.85 -28.27
C THR A 417 -12.59 -1.99 -27.04
N ILE A 418 -13.59 -2.33 -26.23
CA ILE A 418 -13.82 -1.66 -24.94
C ILE A 418 -12.69 -2.05 -23.99
N ILE A 419 -11.91 -1.08 -23.52
CA ILE A 419 -10.85 -1.30 -22.53
C ILE A 419 -11.28 -0.97 -21.10
N GLY A 420 -12.44 -0.34 -20.94
CA GLY A 420 -13.05 -0.06 -19.65
C GLY A 420 -14.10 1.05 -19.75
N TYR A 421 -14.46 1.64 -18.61
CA TYR A 421 -15.48 2.68 -18.51
C TYR A 421 -14.92 3.91 -17.79
N VAL A 422 -15.25 5.09 -18.32
CA VAL A 422 -14.80 6.41 -17.86
C VAL A 422 -15.97 7.38 -17.78
N TYR A 423 -15.78 8.57 -17.23
CA TYR A 423 -16.82 9.59 -17.20
C TYR A 423 -16.75 10.47 -18.46
N GLU A 424 -17.91 10.80 -19.01
CA GLU A 424 -18.04 11.76 -20.13
C GLU A 424 -18.05 13.21 -19.63
N LYS A 425 -18.49 13.44 -18.40
CA LYS A 425 -18.69 14.79 -17.85
C LYS A 425 -17.71 15.09 -16.72
N LYS A 426 -17.22 16.33 -16.70
CA LYS A 426 -16.33 16.86 -15.67
C LYS A 426 -17.01 16.86 -14.29
N SER A 427 -16.21 16.58 -13.26
CA SER A 427 -16.54 16.74 -11.83
C SER A 427 -15.24 17.05 -11.06
N ASP A 428 -15.35 17.62 -9.86
CA ASP A 428 -14.21 18.10 -9.06
C ASP A 428 -13.25 16.98 -8.63
N ASP A 429 -13.75 15.75 -8.55
CA ASP A 429 -13.02 14.55 -8.16
C ASP A 429 -12.43 13.77 -9.34
N LEU A 430 -12.52 14.31 -10.55
CA LEU A 430 -12.03 13.70 -11.77
C LEU A 430 -10.83 14.45 -12.35
N ASN A 431 -9.96 13.73 -13.04
CA ASN A 431 -8.93 14.26 -13.92
C ASN A 431 -9.43 14.24 -15.36
N CYS A 432 -9.12 15.28 -16.11
CA CYS A 432 -9.39 15.36 -17.54
C CYS A 432 -8.22 14.76 -18.32
N ILE A 433 -8.54 13.93 -19.31
CA ILE A 433 -7.59 13.37 -20.27
C ILE A 433 -7.93 13.95 -21.64
N TYR A 434 -7.02 14.78 -22.16
CA TYR A 434 -7.17 15.48 -23.43
C TYR A 434 -6.57 14.65 -24.58
N GLU A 435 -7.27 14.57 -25.71
CA GLU A 435 -6.72 14.06 -26.96
C GLU A 435 -5.94 15.18 -27.67
N ILE A 436 -4.73 14.87 -28.11
CA ILE A 436 -3.88 15.74 -28.91
C ILE A 436 -3.46 15.03 -30.20
N SER A 437 -3.16 15.80 -31.25
CA SER A 437 -2.72 15.26 -32.54
C SER A 437 -1.67 16.15 -33.21
N ASP A 438 -0.72 15.52 -33.90
CA ASP A 438 0.23 16.14 -34.83
C ASP A 438 -0.33 16.18 -36.29
N GLY A 439 -1.60 15.81 -36.49
CA GLY A 439 -2.26 15.67 -37.78
C GLY A 439 -2.15 14.28 -38.42
N LYS A 440 -1.33 13.37 -37.87
CA LYS A 440 -1.16 11.98 -38.33
C LYS A 440 -1.43 10.97 -37.22
N ASN A 441 -0.96 11.25 -36.02
CA ASN A 441 -0.98 10.41 -34.83
C ASN A 441 -1.85 11.05 -33.75
N PHE A 442 -2.21 10.24 -32.75
CA PHE A 442 -2.97 10.68 -31.58
C PHE A 442 -2.21 10.32 -30.31
N ALA A 443 -2.27 11.22 -29.32
CA ALA A 443 -1.76 10.98 -27.98
C ALA A 443 -2.73 11.56 -26.94
N TYR A 444 -2.55 11.18 -25.68
CA TYR A 444 -3.43 11.59 -24.59
C TYR A 444 -2.60 12.16 -23.44
N THR A 445 -3.12 13.23 -22.82
CA THR A 445 -2.41 13.97 -21.78
C THR A 445 -3.31 14.48 -20.68
N THR A 446 -2.74 14.64 -19.50
CA THR A 446 -3.37 15.31 -18.35
C THR A 446 -3.13 16.83 -18.35
N GLU A 447 -2.29 17.34 -19.26
CA GLU A 447 -1.93 18.76 -19.33
C GLU A 447 -2.83 19.55 -20.26
N GLU A 448 -3.26 20.74 -19.84
CA GLU A 448 -4.02 21.68 -20.66
C GLU A 448 -3.08 22.78 -21.21
N LYS A 449 -2.74 22.70 -22.50
CA LYS A 449 -1.84 23.62 -23.22
C LYS A 449 -2.32 23.83 -24.65
N ASP A 450 -1.91 24.92 -25.27
CA ASP A 450 -2.24 25.20 -26.69
C ASP A 450 -1.41 24.39 -27.68
N THR A 451 -0.18 24.01 -27.30
CA THR A 451 0.76 23.24 -28.12
C THR A 451 1.60 22.31 -27.25
N TYR A 452 1.97 21.14 -27.78
CA TYR A 452 2.76 20.11 -27.10
C TYR A 452 3.88 19.58 -27.99
N GLY A 453 4.81 18.84 -27.39
CA GLY A 453 6.05 18.40 -28.03
C GLY A 453 7.12 19.49 -28.03
N ASN A 454 8.37 19.09 -28.30
CA ASN A 454 9.51 20.01 -28.30
C ASN A 454 9.44 21.01 -29.46
N LYS A 455 8.76 20.65 -30.55
CA LYS A 455 8.57 21.51 -31.73
C LYS A 455 7.17 22.13 -31.80
N GLY A 456 6.31 21.88 -30.81
CA GLY A 456 4.94 22.43 -30.74
C GLY A 456 4.01 21.90 -31.83
N THR A 457 4.30 20.73 -32.39
CA THR A 457 3.52 20.18 -33.52
C THR A 457 2.20 19.56 -33.09
N TRP A 458 2.11 19.11 -31.85
CA TRP A 458 0.91 18.50 -31.28
C TRP A 458 -0.04 19.57 -30.79
N LYS A 459 -1.32 19.44 -31.14
CA LYS A 459 -2.38 20.39 -30.76
C LYS A 459 -3.60 19.67 -30.18
N PRO A 460 -4.36 20.30 -29.26
CA PRO A 460 -5.63 19.76 -28.79
C PRO A 460 -6.59 19.47 -29.95
N THR A 461 -7.27 18.33 -29.93
CA THR A 461 -8.35 18.04 -30.89
C THR A 461 -9.71 18.58 -30.43
N GLY A 462 -9.80 18.96 -29.15
CA GLY A 462 -11.05 19.35 -28.48
C GLY A 462 -11.82 18.17 -27.87
N LEU A 463 -11.35 16.93 -28.07
CA LEU A 463 -11.90 15.74 -27.44
C LEU A 463 -11.22 15.46 -26.09
N SER A 464 -12.01 15.01 -25.13
CA SER A 464 -11.53 14.63 -23.80
C SER A 464 -12.45 13.63 -23.13
N PHE A 465 -11.93 12.91 -22.15
CA PHE A 465 -12.71 12.09 -21.22
C PHE A 465 -12.17 12.25 -19.80
N TYR A 466 -12.91 11.75 -18.81
CA TYR A 466 -12.61 12.00 -17.40
C TYR A 466 -12.41 10.70 -16.62
N THR A 467 -11.35 10.62 -15.83
CA THR A 467 -11.06 9.47 -14.96
C THR A 467 -11.07 9.91 -13.50
N LYS A 468 -11.25 8.97 -12.57
CA LYS A 468 -10.99 9.27 -11.15
C LYS A 468 -9.52 9.65 -10.95
N LYS A 469 -9.27 10.52 -9.97
CA LYS A 469 -7.91 10.87 -9.53
C LYS A 469 -7.21 9.64 -8.97
N VAL A 470 -6.00 9.36 -9.43
CA VAL A 470 -5.19 8.19 -9.05
C VAL A 470 -4.43 8.44 -7.76
#